data_AF-A0A6I3NBD8-F1
#
_entry.id   AF-A0A6I3NBD8-F1
#
_cell.length_a   1.000
_cell.length_b   1.000
_cell.length_c   1.000
_cell.angle_alpha   90.00
_cell.angle_beta   90.00
_cell.angle_gamma   90.00
#
_symmetry.space_group_name_H-M   'P 1'
#
loop_
_entity.id
_entity.type
_entity.pdbx_description
1 polymer ?
#
loop_
_entity_poly.entity_id
_entity_poly.type
_entity_poly.pdbx_seq_one_letter_code
_entity_poly.pdbx_strand_id
1 'polypeptide(L)'
;MSSKFIALIKKFQNFEEITGEMLIELIDKILVHKRDFRGRIDSPQTIEIYFNFIGQYMPQIAEERPTPAEIEEAEKKERIRAKRRAQCQRAKASGAYDRYYQKTKDKKIAEMHSKKDALRAEDRANGVYYLPKQDTQRKAVNE
;
A
#
# COMPACT_ATOMS: atom_id res chain seq x y z
N MET A 1 4.50 6.80 39.60
CA MET A 1 3.34 7.02 38.70
C MET A 1 2.43 8.16 39.17
N SER A 2 2.19 8.38 40.48
CA SER A 2 1.21 9.40 40.93
C SER A 2 1.67 10.87 40.89
N SER A 3 2.97 11.17 40.93
CA SER A 3 3.45 12.58 40.98
C SER A 3 3.19 13.36 39.68
N LYS A 4 3.42 12.73 38.52
CA LYS A 4 3.12 13.34 37.20
C LYS A 4 1.64 13.59 37.00
N PHE A 5 0.79 12.67 37.45
CA PHE A 5 -0.66 12.80 37.40
C PHE A 5 -1.17 13.96 38.26
N ILE A 6 -0.72 14.03 39.51
CA ILE A 6 -1.09 15.11 40.42
C ILE A 6 -0.61 16.47 39.88
N ALA A 7 0.57 16.52 39.24
CA ALA A 7 1.05 17.73 38.58
C ALA A 7 0.15 18.17 37.41
N LEU A 8 -0.32 17.21 36.60
CA LEU A 8 -1.25 17.44 35.49
C LEU A 8 -2.62 17.94 35.99
N ILE A 9 -3.20 17.29 37.01
CA ILE A 9 -4.46 17.73 37.63
C ILE A 9 -4.33 19.14 38.19
N LYS A 10 -3.25 19.43 38.93
CA LYS A 10 -3.03 20.78 39.49
C LYS A 10 -2.88 21.85 38.42
N LYS A 11 -2.27 21.51 37.27
CA LYS A 11 -2.11 22.41 36.12
C LYS A 11 -3.46 22.72 35.46
N PHE A 12 -4.40 21.78 35.51
CA PHE A 12 -5.71 21.86 34.85
C PHE A 12 -6.89 21.93 35.84
N GLN A 13 -6.69 22.41 37.07
CA GLN A 13 -7.77 22.42 38.06
C GLN A 13 -8.76 23.60 37.87
N ASN A 14 -8.33 24.68 37.20
CA ASN A 14 -9.09 25.92 37.03
C ASN A 14 -9.05 26.41 35.57
N PHE A 15 -9.79 25.77 34.66
CA PHE A 15 -9.96 26.27 33.29
C PHE A 15 -11.46 26.46 32.99
N GLU A 16 -11.80 27.53 32.28
CA GLU A 16 -13.17 27.77 31.82
C GLU A 16 -13.47 27.01 30.52
N GLU A 17 -12.47 26.81 29.66
CA GLU A 17 -12.60 26.08 28.39
C GLU A 17 -11.47 25.05 28.22
N ILE A 18 -11.82 23.88 27.68
CA ILE A 18 -10.86 22.84 27.30
C ILE A 18 -10.23 23.24 25.96
N THR A 19 -8.92 23.53 25.98
CA THR A 19 -8.17 23.81 24.75
C THR A 19 -7.57 22.53 24.16
N GLY A 20 -7.35 22.50 22.83
CA GLY A 20 -6.80 21.33 22.15
C GLY A 20 -5.40 20.91 22.65
N GLU A 21 -4.60 21.88 23.09
CA GLU A 21 -3.27 21.64 23.67
C GLU A 21 -3.35 20.85 24.98
N MET A 22 -4.36 21.15 25.82
CA MET A 22 -4.61 20.40 27.06
C MET A 22 -4.99 18.95 26.79
N LEU A 23 -5.78 18.71 25.74
CA LEU A 23 -6.16 17.36 25.32
C LEU A 23 -4.97 16.55 24.83
N ILE A 24 -4.02 17.18 24.11
CA ILE A 24 -2.81 16.51 23.63
C ILE A 24 -1.93 16.07 24.82
N GLU A 25 -1.77 16.90 25.86
CA GLU A 25 -1.01 16.53 27.07
C GLU A 25 -1.64 15.36 27.85
N LEU A 26 -2.95 15.15 27.70
CA LEU A 26 -3.70 14.06 28.35
C LEU A 26 -3.61 12.72 27.59
N ILE A 27 -3.14 12.72 26.34
CA ILE A 27 -3.02 11.49 25.53
C ILE A 27 -1.70 10.80 25.83
N ASP A 28 -1.75 9.51 26.17
CA ASP A 28 -0.58 8.64 26.36
C ASP A 28 -0.15 7.99 25.04
N LYS A 29 -1.12 7.37 24.35
CA LYS A 29 -0.87 6.57 23.15
C LYS A 29 -2.02 6.68 22.17
N ILE A 30 -1.69 6.80 20.89
CA ILE A 30 -2.65 6.70 19.79
C ILE A 30 -2.32 5.43 18.98
N LEU A 31 -3.27 4.51 18.91
CA LEU A 31 -3.19 3.30 18.11
C LEU A 31 -4.07 3.47 16.87
N VAL A 32 -3.42 3.47 15.72
CA VAL A 32 -4.09 3.61 14.43
C VAL A 32 -4.13 2.24 13.76
N HIS A 33 -5.32 1.66 13.66
CA HIS A 33 -5.49 0.37 13.00
C HIS A 33 -5.37 0.49 11.49
N LYS A 34 -5.04 -0.63 10.86
CA LYS A 34 -5.05 -0.73 9.40
C LYS A 34 -6.49 -0.55 8.91
N ARG A 35 -6.66 0.26 7.86
CA ARG A 35 -7.94 0.38 7.15
C ARG A 35 -8.38 -0.95 6.54
N ASP A 36 -9.68 -1.21 6.59
CA ASP A 36 -10.30 -2.36 5.91
C ASP A 36 -10.11 -2.28 4.40
N PHE A 37 -10.24 -1.07 3.83
CA PHE A 37 -10.10 -0.84 2.39
C PHE A 37 -9.03 0.21 2.09
N ARG A 38 -7.89 -0.26 1.58
CA ARG A 38 -6.80 0.61 1.13
C ARG A 38 -7.22 1.42 -0.12
N GLY A 39 -7.00 2.74 -0.09
CA GLY A 39 -7.26 3.64 -1.23
C GLY A 39 -8.70 4.13 -1.37
N ARG A 40 -9.57 3.84 -0.39
CA ARG A 40 -10.94 4.37 -0.33
C ARG A 40 -10.96 5.55 0.64
N ILE A 41 -11.43 6.72 0.18
CA ILE A 41 -11.53 7.95 0.99
C ILE A 41 -12.55 7.75 2.12
N ASP A 42 -13.68 7.12 1.81
CA ASP A 42 -14.78 6.78 2.71
C ASP A 42 -14.58 5.45 3.46
N SER A 43 -13.34 4.96 3.60
CA SER A 43 -13.08 3.74 4.39
C SER A 43 -13.09 4.08 5.88
N PRO A 44 -13.87 3.36 6.70
CA PRO A 44 -13.76 3.48 8.14
C PRO A 44 -12.33 3.10 8.57
N GLN A 45 -11.84 3.80 9.59
CA GLN A 45 -10.57 3.50 10.23
C GLN A 45 -10.76 3.57 11.74
N THR A 46 -10.44 2.48 12.41
CA THR A 46 -10.50 2.42 13.86
C THR A 46 -9.26 3.12 14.43
N ILE A 47 -9.51 4.10 15.31
CA ILE A 47 -8.46 4.81 16.06
C ILE A 47 -8.76 4.58 17.54
N GLU A 48 -7.78 4.06 18.26
CA GLU A 48 -7.83 3.90 19.71
C GLU A 48 -6.95 4.97 20.36
N ILE A 49 -7.55 5.77 21.23
CA ILE A 49 -6.84 6.83 21.96
C ILE A 49 -6.79 6.40 23.43
N TYR A 50 -5.59 6.23 23.95
CA TYR A 50 -5.33 5.93 25.36
C TYR A 50 -5.03 7.22 26.07
N PHE A 51 -5.86 7.57 27.04
CA PHE A 51 -5.64 8.73 27.90
C PHE A 51 -4.85 8.33 29.13
N ASN A 52 -4.00 9.25 29.58
CA ASN A 52 -3.34 9.15 30.87
C ASN A 52 -4.39 9.25 31.98
N PHE A 53 -4.54 8.17 32.77
CA PHE A 53 -5.30 8.13 34.04
C PHE A 53 -6.83 8.18 33.96
N ILE A 54 -7.42 8.11 32.79
CA ILE A 54 -8.84 7.76 32.61
C ILE A 54 -8.84 6.36 32.00
N GLY A 55 -9.70 5.46 32.47
CA GLY A 55 -9.86 4.13 31.85
C GLY A 55 -10.32 4.21 30.38
N GLN A 56 -10.86 3.13 29.82
CA GLN A 56 -11.47 3.19 28.47
C GLN A 56 -12.49 4.34 28.40
N TYR A 57 -12.15 5.39 27.66
CA TYR A 57 -13.05 6.51 27.38
C TYR A 57 -13.76 6.23 26.06
N MET A 58 -15.04 5.83 26.14
CA MET A 58 -15.93 5.86 24.99
C MET A 58 -16.59 7.24 24.96
N PRO A 59 -16.27 8.11 23.98
CA PRO A 59 -17.03 9.33 23.80
C PRO A 59 -18.51 8.96 23.60
N GLN A 60 -19.42 9.74 24.19
CA GLN A 60 -20.84 9.68 23.82
C GLN A 60 -20.94 10.26 22.41
N ILE A 61 -20.56 9.45 21.43
CA ILE A 61 -20.80 9.74 20.02
C ILE A 61 -22.31 9.86 19.95
N ALA A 62 -22.80 11.06 19.62
CA ALA A 62 -24.20 11.21 19.26
C ALA A 62 -24.46 10.14 18.19
N GLU A 63 -25.27 9.14 18.51
CA GLU A 63 -25.69 8.13 17.54
C GLU A 63 -26.56 8.88 16.51
N GLU A 64 -25.93 9.58 15.59
CA GLU A 64 -26.55 10.08 14.38
C GLU A 64 -26.77 8.84 13.52
N ARG A 65 -27.82 8.10 13.89
CA ARG A 65 -28.22 6.90 13.18
C ARG A 65 -28.55 7.34 11.77
N PRO A 66 -27.92 6.74 10.74
CA PRO A 66 -28.22 7.08 9.37
C PRO A 66 -29.71 6.90 9.14
N THR A 67 -30.31 7.89 8.48
CA THR A 67 -31.72 7.87 8.10
C THR A 67 -31.95 6.64 7.22
N PRO A 68 -33.10 5.93 7.30
CA PRO A 68 -33.32 4.70 6.53
C PRO A 68 -33.08 4.87 5.00
N ALA A 69 -33.30 6.07 4.45
CA ALA A 69 -32.98 6.38 3.06
C ALA A 69 -31.46 6.37 2.75
N GLU A 70 -30.62 6.83 3.69
CA GLU A 70 -29.16 6.86 3.53
C GLU A 70 -28.56 5.46 3.61
N ILE A 71 -29.16 4.59 4.43
CA ILE A 71 -28.79 3.16 4.52
C ILE A 71 -29.03 2.48 3.18
N GLU A 72 -30.21 2.65 2.57
CA GLU A 72 -30.50 2.06 1.26
C GLU A 72 -29.57 2.59 0.15
N GLU A 73 -29.23 3.88 0.16
CA GLU A 73 -28.33 4.45 -0.84
C GLU A 73 -26.91 3.88 -0.67
N ALA A 74 -26.45 3.72 0.57
CA ALA A 74 -25.17 3.09 0.88
C ALA A 74 -25.14 1.63 0.39
N GLU A 75 -26.19 0.85 0.64
CA GLU A 75 -26.31 -0.53 0.17
C GLU A 75 -26.33 -0.63 -1.37
N LYS A 76 -27.06 0.27 -2.05
CA LYS A 76 -27.08 0.34 -3.52
C LYS A 76 -25.68 0.63 -4.07
N LYS A 77 -24.97 1.60 -3.48
CA LYS A 77 -23.58 1.94 -3.84
C LYS A 77 -22.64 0.75 -3.59
N GLU A 78 -22.78 0.07 -2.46
CA GLU A 78 -21.96 -1.09 -2.12
C GLU A 78 -22.20 -2.27 -3.07
N ARG A 79 -23.45 -2.57 -3.42
CA ARG A 79 -23.81 -3.60 -4.40
C ARG A 79 -23.19 -3.33 -5.78
N ILE A 80 -23.26 -2.08 -6.25
CA ILE A 80 -22.63 -1.68 -7.52
C ILE A 80 -21.11 -1.87 -7.45
N ARG A 81 -20.48 -1.45 -6.34
CA ARG A 81 -19.03 -1.62 -6.12
C ARG A 81 -18.64 -3.10 -6.07
N ALA A 82 -19.40 -3.95 -5.36
CA ALA A 82 -19.18 -5.39 -5.29
C ALA A 82 -19.28 -6.05 -6.67
N LYS A 83 -20.31 -5.68 -7.47
CA LYS A 83 -20.46 -6.15 -8.86
C LYS A 83 -19.26 -5.77 -9.74
N ARG A 84 -18.80 -4.51 -9.65
CA ARG A 84 -17.60 -4.05 -10.38
C ARG A 84 -16.36 -4.82 -9.94
N ARG A 85 -16.18 -5.04 -8.64
CA ARG A 85 -15.06 -5.81 -8.09
C ARG A 85 -15.06 -7.26 -8.59
N ALA A 86 -16.22 -7.92 -8.59
CA ALA A 86 -16.38 -9.27 -9.13
C ALA A 86 -16.08 -9.32 -10.64
N GLN A 87 -16.53 -8.32 -11.42
CA GLN A 87 -16.21 -8.24 -12.85
C GLN A 87 -14.71 -8.06 -13.09
N CYS A 88 -14.05 -7.16 -12.34
CA CYS A 88 -12.59 -6.98 -12.42
C CYS A 88 -11.84 -8.27 -12.04
N GLN A 89 -12.30 -8.98 -11.01
CA GLN A 89 -11.70 -10.27 -10.62
C GLN A 89 -11.87 -11.32 -11.71
N ARG A 90 -13.06 -11.42 -12.33
CA ARG A 90 -13.30 -12.30 -13.48
C ARG A 90 -12.42 -11.94 -14.67
N ALA A 91 -12.25 -10.64 -14.96
CA ALA A 91 -11.36 -10.19 -16.02
C ALA A 91 -9.90 -10.57 -15.76
N LYS A 92 -9.41 -10.43 -14.51
CA LYS A 92 -8.08 -10.89 -14.11
C LYS A 92 -7.96 -12.42 -14.21
N ALA A 93 -8.95 -13.15 -13.70
CA ALA A 93 -8.99 -14.61 -13.75
C ALA A 93 -9.11 -15.14 -15.19
N SER A 94 -9.67 -14.36 -16.11
CA SER A 94 -9.80 -14.76 -17.52
C SER A 94 -8.45 -15.04 -18.18
N GLY A 95 -7.33 -14.50 -17.65
CA GLY A 95 -6.00 -14.76 -18.20
C GLY A 95 -5.87 -14.32 -19.67
N ALA A 96 -6.72 -13.40 -20.15
CA ALA A 96 -6.71 -12.96 -21.53
C ALA A 96 -5.35 -12.34 -21.92
N TYR A 97 -4.73 -11.62 -20.98
CA TYR A 97 -3.38 -11.09 -21.13
C TYR A 97 -2.35 -12.21 -21.27
N ASP A 98 -2.40 -13.23 -20.40
CA ASP A 98 -1.47 -14.37 -20.46
C ASP A 98 -1.62 -15.14 -21.78
N ARG A 99 -2.87 -15.35 -22.24
CA ARG A 99 -3.16 -15.97 -23.54
C ARG A 99 -2.58 -15.16 -24.70
N TYR A 100 -2.71 -13.83 -24.68
CA TYR A 100 -2.11 -12.97 -25.69
C TYR A 100 -0.58 -12.98 -25.64
N TYR A 101 -0.01 -12.94 -24.43
CA TYR A 101 1.44 -13.00 -24.23
C TYR A 101 2.01 -14.31 -24.78
N GLN A 102 1.45 -15.46 -24.42
CA GLN A 102 1.91 -16.76 -24.92
C GLN A 102 1.86 -16.86 -26.45
N LYS A 103 0.81 -16.31 -27.09
CA LYS A 103 0.70 -16.29 -28.57
C LYS A 103 1.79 -15.46 -29.26
N THR A 104 2.28 -14.41 -28.61
CA THR A 104 3.20 -13.43 -29.22
C THR A 104 4.64 -13.53 -28.70
N LYS A 105 4.86 -14.30 -27.63
CA LYS A 105 6.14 -14.44 -26.93
C LYS A 105 7.25 -14.91 -27.87
N ASP A 106 7.02 -16.00 -28.61
CA ASP A 106 8.06 -16.61 -29.44
C ASP A 106 8.49 -15.70 -30.59
N LYS A 107 7.54 -14.97 -31.20
CA LYS A 107 7.84 -13.96 -32.22
C LYS A 107 8.71 -12.83 -31.66
N LYS A 108 8.34 -12.30 -30.49
CA LYS A 108 9.12 -11.24 -29.83
C LYS A 108 10.52 -11.72 -29.42
N ILE A 109 10.65 -12.96 -28.95
CA ILE A 109 11.93 -13.57 -28.62
C ILE A 109 12.77 -13.70 -29.89
N ALA A 110 12.21 -14.25 -30.98
CA ALA A 110 12.92 -14.40 -32.25
C ALA A 110 13.40 -13.05 -32.82
N GLU A 111 12.54 -12.02 -32.81
CA GLU A 111 12.92 -10.65 -33.21
C GLU A 111 14.06 -10.09 -32.36
N MET A 112 14.01 -10.30 -31.04
CA MET A 112 15.05 -9.85 -30.12
C MET A 112 16.37 -10.60 -30.33
N HIS A 113 16.32 -11.91 -30.57
CA HIS A 113 17.49 -12.71 -30.93
C HIS A 113 18.10 -12.26 -32.26
N SER A 114 17.28 -12.05 -33.29
CA SER A 114 17.75 -11.56 -34.59
C SER A 114 18.45 -10.20 -34.49
N LYS A 115 17.88 -9.26 -33.72
CA LYS A 115 18.51 -7.96 -33.45
C LYS A 115 19.85 -8.10 -32.70
N LYS A 116 19.90 -9.00 -31.72
CA LYS A 116 21.15 -9.31 -31.01
C LYS A 116 22.19 -9.93 -31.93
N ASP A 117 21.80 -10.83 -32.82
CA ASP A 117 22.72 -11.47 -33.76
C ASP A 117 23.27 -10.49 -34.79
N ALA A 118 22.48 -9.53 -35.23
CA ALA A 118 22.93 -8.42 -36.09
C ALA A 118 23.99 -7.56 -35.37
N LEU A 119 23.69 -7.08 -34.15
CA LEU A 119 24.65 -6.34 -33.33
C LEU A 119 25.94 -7.14 -33.10
N ARG A 120 25.83 -8.45 -32.82
CA ARG A 120 26.99 -9.33 -32.67
C ARG A 120 27.81 -9.50 -33.95
N ALA A 121 27.18 -9.40 -35.13
CA ALA A 121 27.88 -9.44 -36.40
C ALA A 121 28.65 -8.12 -36.64
N GLU A 122 28.04 -6.98 -36.33
CA GLU A 122 28.67 -5.67 -36.37
C GLU A 122 29.86 -5.59 -35.40
N ASP A 123 29.69 -6.04 -34.15
CA ASP A 123 30.76 -6.08 -33.15
C ASP A 123 31.93 -7.01 -33.57
N ARG A 124 31.63 -8.11 -34.27
CA ARG A 124 32.65 -8.99 -34.88
C ARG A 124 33.42 -8.27 -35.98
N ALA A 125 32.73 -7.51 -36.84
CA ALA A 125 33.37 -6.73 -37.91
C ALA A 125 34.24 -5.60 -37.35
N ASN A 126 33.78 -4.95 -36.28
CA ASN A 126 34.50 -3.87 -35.60
C ASN A 126 35.64 -4.38 -34.70
N GLY A 127 35.80 -5.70 -34.52
CA GLY A 127 36.84 -6.30 -33.68
C GLY A 127 36.64 -6.11 -32.18
N VAL A 128 35.45 -5.69 -31.73
CA VAL A 128 35.14 -5.34 -30.33
C VAL A 128 34.59 -6.54 -29.53
N TYR A 129 34.41 -7.70 -30.17
CA TYR A 129 33.62 -8.79 -29.60
C TYR A 129 34.16 -9.36 -28.28
N TYR A 130 33.46 -9.08 -27.19
CA TYR A 130 33.61 -9.78 -25.90
C TYR A 130 33.14 -11.24 -26.06
N LEU A 131 34.10 -12.18 -26.13
CA LEU A 131 33.81 -13.59 -25.87
C LEU A 131 33.83 -13.80 -24.35
N PRO A 132 32.72 -14.21 -23.71
CA PRO A 132 32.78 -14.64 -22.32
C PRO A 132 33.69 -15.88 -22.26
N LYS A 133 34.75 -15.81 -21.43
CA LYS A 133 35.78 -16.87 -21.16
C LYS A 133 37.03 -16.90 -22.06
N GLN A 134 37.69 -15.77 -22.33
CA GLN A 134 39.00 -15.77 -23.02
C GLN A 134 40.23 -16.05 -22.11
N ASP A 135 40.07 -16.01 -20.79
CA ASP A 135 41.22 -16.10 -19.86
C ASP A 135 41.92 -17.47 -19.83
N THR A 136 41.30 -18.52 -20.37
CA THR A 136 41.93 -19.85 -20.43
C THR A 136 42.90 -20.01 -21.59
N GLN A 137 42.79 -19.22 -22.68
CA GLN A 137 43.69 -19.36 -23.84
C GLN A 137 44.90 -18.42 -23.79
N ARG A 138 44.84 -17.31 -23.05
CA ARG A 138 45.97 -16.38 -22.88
C ARG A 138 47.08 -16.93 -21.97
N LYS A 139 46.79 -17.90 -21.11
CA LYS A 139 47.80 -18.54 -20.25
C LYS A 139 48.62 -19.63 -20.96
N ALA A 140 48.09 -20.27 -21.99
CA ALA A 140 48.75 -21.38 -22.68
C ALA A 140 49.77 -20.97 -23.75
N VAL A 141 49.89 -19.67 -24.06
CA VAL A 141 50.84 -19.14 -25.06
C VAL A 141 52.09 -18.54 -24.40
N ASN A 142 52.13 -18.49 -23.07
CA ASN A 142 53.24 -17.94 -22.28
C ASN A 142 53.86 -18.97 -21.31
N GLU A 143 53.85 -20.26 -21.69
CA GLU A 143 54.68 -21.34 -21.13
C GLU A 143 55.38 -22.06 -22.29
#